data_AF-A0A956PK48-F1
#
_entry.id   AF-A0A956PK48-F1
#
_cell.length_a   1.000
_cell.length_b   1.000
_cell.length_c   1.000
_cell.angle_alpha   90.00
_cell.angle_beta   90.00
_cell.angle_gamma   90.00
#
_symmetry.space_group_name_H-M   'P 1'
#
loop_
_entity.id
_entity.type
_entity.pdbx_description
1 polymer ?
#
loop_
_entity_poly.entity_id
_entity_poly.type
_entity_poly.pdbx_seq_one_letter_code
_entity_poly.pdbx_strand_id
1 'polypeptide(L)'
;SEHTTQAMSVELRNKKGFALIATMGAITLALLLLSAFLQSNRAFFSITRMDDDRQACHEALQSMSEFLRFKFEEDRNWGRGDWEGPVVVPLSGSRVLFSLTKISDGAPADGHGVPGRRHLIGEGAEHEVKLHVAFSNNLDGDTGTEMSIIDEEGRRATEQVPAKTCLIRFSARRGSHTEQAEVALRRTAFFDSTLASSDGIDIRVRNFEDRSDAVVFNSTDPVRNQIRSSQDIHLPNRNLLGFRTNESDPPPTQGTVWSKKDVYFADSKRPEDIQAAVRQHDIEVVDQAKNHYSVPELTADDIEVGASAANTSNLTPMKYVFTQAQVSYDRPDGSSNSLQMRVLKEVDPDTNVVQRFHYNGKDINEVPGTVRIIPALGEEGFVPGDLRGAARGDDEFTVDGGRIKVQIRGENFDENGNIARGETEPRMVLPKAAKVENGPFIVEADDYNLVPTISFGGEEGEKGYLSAEGDISLEGYIKGSGKLVSREGSVYLHLNDVDVESDRRIELAVFAKDDVIIAPPSNDQAENEFDQVGAREFYFRGLVYAGRNFEFKTNSRFNRRLSVEGAVVARNGNIHIESQDGVRLTYNPDFLDDFLEKSALERKVQVEELSWRPI
;
A
#
# COMPACT_ATOMS: atom_id res chain seq x y z
N SER A 1 -10.64 115.67 -8.66
CA SER A 1 -10.93 114.24 -8.44
C SER A 1 -10.15 113.31 -9.37
N GLU A 2 -9.39 113.81 -10.36
CA GLU A 2 -8.64 112.95 -11.30
C GLU A 2 -7.28 112.44 -10.79
N HIS A 3 -6.66 113.11 -9.81
CA HIS A 3 -5.39 112.64 -9.25
C HIS A 3 -5.51 111.42 -8.31
N THR A 4 -6.71 111.11 -7.81
CA THR A 4 -6.94 109.97 -6.92
C THR A 4 -7.11 108.65 -7.68
N THR A 5 -7.55 108.70 -8.95
CA THR A 5 -7.85 107.52 -9.77
C THR A 5 -6.61 106.91 -10.43
N GLN A 6 -5.59 107.72 -10.76
CA GLN A 6 -4.31 107.21 -11.28
C GLN A 6 -3.50 106.46 -10.22
N ALA A 7 -3.48 106.94 -8.97
CA ALA A 7 -2.78 106.27 -7.87
C ALA A 7 -3.35 104.87 -7.56
N MET A 8 -4.68 104.74 -7.61
CA MET A 8 -5.37 103.47 -7.36
C MET A 8 -5.10 102.40 -8.45
N SER A 9 -4.90 102.82 -9.71
CA SER A 9 -4.59 101.89 -10.83
C SER A 9 -3.17 101.30 -10.76
N VAL A 10 -2.21 102.08 -10.26
CA VAL A 10 -0.82 101.65 -10.05
C VAL A 10 -0.74 100.69 -8.86
N GLU A 11 -1.49 100.97 -7.79
CA GLU A 11 -1.57 100.09 -6.63
C GLU A 11 -2.21 98.73 -6.97
N LEU A 12 -3.26 98.70 -7.79
CA LEU A 12 -3.90 97.47 -8.28
C LEU A 12 -3.01 96.68 -9.24
N ARG A 13 -2.23 97.34 -10.10
CA ARG A 13 -1.22 96.68 -10.96
C ARG A 13 -0.09 96.09 -10.14
N ASN A 14 0.40 96.80 -9.12
CA ASN A 14 1.44 96.31 -8.22
C ASN A 14 0.94 95.13 -7.38
N LYS A 15 -0.30 95.16 -6.87
CA LYS A 15 -0.91 94.03 -6.15
C LYS A 15 -1.11 92.81 -7.04
N LYS A 16 -1.52 92.98 -8.30
CA LYS A 16 -1.63 91.88 -9.28
C LYS A 16 -0.27 91.29 -9.66
N GLY A 17 0.76 92.13 -9.84
CA GLY A 17 2.12 91.67 -10.10
C GLY A 17 2.69 90.88 -8.91
N PHE A 18 2.45 91.35 -7.69
CA PHE A 18 2.88 90.66 -6.47
C PHE A 18 2.16 89.32 -6.27
N ALA A 19 0.85 89.27 -6.54
CA ALA A 19 0.09 88.02 -6.49
C ALA A 19 0.60 86.99 -7.51
N LEU A 20 0.92 87.42 -8.73
CA LEU A 20 1.42 86.55 -9.79
C LEU A 20 2.81 85.99 -9.45
N ILE A 21 3.71 86.85 -8.94
CA ILE A 21 5.04 86.44 -8.44
C ILE A 21 4.90 85.46 -7.27
N ALA A 22 3.99 85.72 -6.32
CA ALA A 22 3.74 84.83 -5.20
C ALA A 22 3.20 83.46 -5.65
N THR A 23 2.27 83.42 -6.61
CA THR A 23 1.76 82.15 -7.17
C THR A 23 2.84 81.39 -7.95
N MET A 24 3.66 82.06 -8.74
CA MET A 24 4.79 81.40 -9.43
C MET A 24 5.81 80.89 -8.42
N GLY A 25 6.11 81.65 -7.37
CA GLY A 25 6.98 81.23 -6.28
C GLY A 25 6.44 79.98 -5.55
N ALA A 26 5.14 79.95 -5.26
CA ALA A 26 4.48 78.81 -4.63
C ALA A 26 4.47 77.56 -5.53
N ILE A 27 4.20 77.70 -6.83
CA ILE A 27 4.25 76.59 -7.80
C ILE A 27 5.68 76.05 -7.91
N THR A 28 6.67 76.93 -8.00
CA THR A 28 8.08 76.52 -8.11
C THR A 28 8.54 75.78 -6.85
N LEU A 29 8.13 76.26 -5.66
CA LEU A 29 8.39 75.58 -4.40
C LEU A 29 7.70 74.21 -4.34
N ALA A 30 6.45 74.12 -4.79
CA ALA A 30 5.71 72.85 -4.83
C ALA A 30 6.37 71.83 -5.78
N LEU A 31 6.84 72.27 -6.95
CA LEU A 31 7.57 71.40 -7.90
C LEU A 31 8.92 70.93 -7.35
N LEU A 32 9.64 71.80 -6.62
CA LEU A 32 10.89 71.43 -5.94
C LEU A 32 10.63 70.44 -4.80
N LEU A 33 9.58 70.64 -4.00
CA LEU A 33 9.19 69.72 -2.94
C LEU A 33 8.73 68.37 -3.52
N LEU A 34 7.98 68.37 -4.62
CA LEU A 34 7.57 67.14 -5.32
C LEU A 34 8.79 66.40 -5.88
N SER A 35 9.74 67.12 -6.48
CA SER A 35 10.98 66.54 -6.99
C SER A 35 11.83 65.94 -5.87
N ALA A 36 12.00 66.66 -4.76
CA ALA A 36 12.70 66.17 -3.57
C ALA A 36 12.00 64.97 -2.94
N PHE A 37 10.66 64.98 -2.88
CA PHE A 37 9.86 63.84 -2.41
C PHE A 37 10.05 62.62 -3.30
N LEU A 38 9.95 62.76 -4.63
CA LEU A 38 10.17 61.65 -5.57
C LEU A 38 11.60 61.12 -5.47
N GLN A 39 12.59 61.99 -5.33
CA GLN A 39 13.99 61.61 -5.23
C GLN A 39 14.31 60.92 -3.89
N SER A 40 13.71 61.39 -2.78
CA SER A 40 13.85 60.77 -1.46
C SER A 40 13.15 59.40 -1.38
N ASN A 41 12.02 59.23 -2.07
CA ASN A 41 11.24 58.00 -2.02
C ASN A 41 11.55 57.02 -3.16
N ARG A 42 12.49 57.35 -4.07
CA ARG A 42 12.92 56.44 -5.15
C ARG A 42 13.38 55.09 -4.64
N ALA A 43 14.13 55.06 -3.54
CA ALA A 43 14.56 53.81 -2.91
C ALA A 43 13.37 53.00 -2.38
N PHE A 44 12.40 53.67 -1.73
CA PHE A 44 11.19 53.02 -1.20
C PHE A 44 10.31 52.45 -2.33
N PHE A 45 10.09 53.20 -3.41
CA PHE A 45 9.37 52.72 -4.58
C PHE A 45 10.11 51.57 -5.30
N SER A 46 11.44 51.60 -5.33
CA SER A 46 12.23 50.50 -5.88
C SER A 46 12.10 49.22 -5.05
N ILE A 47 12.13 49.33 -3.72
CA ILE A 47 11.95 48.18 -2.81
C ILE A 47 10.54 47.61 -2.95
N THR A 48 9.53 48.48 -2.96
CA THR A 48 8.12 48.06 -3.13
C THR A 48 7.94 47.33 -4.46
N ARG A 49 8.49 47.87 -5.55
CA ARG A 49 8.45 47.23 -6.86
C ARG A 49 9.19 45.89 -6.89
N MET A 50 10.34 45.78 -6.22
CA MET A 50 11.07 44.51 -6.15
C MET A 50 10.32 43.46 -5.34
N ASP A 51 9.61 43.86 -4.28
CA ASP A 51 8.78 42.94 -3.49
C ASP A 51 7.53 42.50 -4.27
N ASP A 52 6.88 43.43 -4.99
CA ASP A 52 5.79 43.11 -5.93
C ASP A 52 6.26 42.18 -7.07
N ASP A 53 7.46 42.43 -7.61
CA ASP A 53 8.05 41.59 -8.67
C ASP A 53 8.36 40.19 -8.15
N ARG A 54 8.91 40.08 -6.93
CA ARG A 54 9.19 38.81 -6.24
C ARG A 54 7.92 38.04 -5.92
N GLN A 55 6.92 38.69 -5.32
CA GLN A 55 5.66 38.05 -4.99
C GLN A 55 4.96 37.50 -6.24
N ALA A 56 4.93 38.27 -7.33
CA ALA A 56 4.33 37.82 -8.58
C ALA A 56 5.08 36.63 -9.21
N CYS A 57 6.42 36.62 -9.16
CA CYS A 57 7.19 35.46 -9.59
C CYS A 57 6.88 34.24 -8.72
N HIS A 58 6.87 34.38 -7.40
CA HIS A 58 6.58 33.29 -6.47
C HIS A 58 5.18 32.68 -6.68
N GLU A 59 4.15 33.51 -6.79
CA GLU A 59 2.77 33.08 -7.04
C GLU A 59 2.65 32.35 -8.39
N ALA A 60 3.40 32.81 -9.41
CA ALA A 60 3.45 32.16 -10.71
C ALA A 60 4.08 30.76 -10.65
N LEU A 61 5.16 30.59 -9.88
CA LEU A 61 5.82 29.31 -9.68
C LEU A 61 4.89 28.31 -8.96
N GLN A 62 4.28 28.74 -7.84
CA GLN A 62 3.35 27.89 -7.07
C GLN A 62 2.16 27.44 -7.92
N SER A 63 1.51 28.38 -8.61
CA SER A 63 0.36 28.07 -9.45
C SER A 63 0.72 27.11 -10.59
N MET A 64 1.91 27.25 -11.17
CA MET A 64 2.38 26.36 -12.23
C MET A 64 2.70 24.96 -11.69
N SER A 65 3.26 24.86 -10.49
CA SER A 65 3.48 23.57 -9.83
C SER A 65 2.17 22.82 -9.58
N GLU A 66 1.16 23.50 -9.04
CA GLU A 66 -0.17 22.92 -8.83
C GLU A 66 -0.82 22.46 -10.13
N PHE A 67 -0.71 23.26 -11.20
CA PHE A 67 -1.20 22.88 -12.52
C PHE A 67 -0.51 21.63 -13.07
N LEU A 68 0.82 21.56 -12.98
CA LEU A 68 1.57 20.41 -13.47
C LEU A 68 1.26 19.16 -12.66
N ARG A 69 1.16 19.28 -11.34
CA ARG A 69 0.72 18.19 -10.47
C ARG A 69 -0.64 17.67 -10.92
N PHE A 70 -1.62 18.55 -11.10
CA PHE A 70 -2.95 18.18 -11.59
C PHE A 70 -2.87 17.48 -12.96
N LYS A 71 -2.02 17.96 -13.87
CA LYS A 71 -1.84 17.33 -15.20
C LYS A 71 -1.20 15.96 -15.12
N PHE A 72 -0.23 15.75 -14.25
CA PHE A 72 0.38 14.43 -14.04
C PHE A 72 -0.53 13.45 -13.29
N GLU A 73 -1.46 13.95 -12.46
CA GLU A 73 -2.52 13.15 -11.87
C GLU A 73 -3.56 12.72 -12.92
N GLU A 74 -3.87 13.57 -13.90
CA GLU A 74 -4.78 13.27 -15.02
C GLU A 74 -4.14 12.33 -16.07
N ASP A 75 -2.87 12.56 -16.44
CA ASP A 75 -2.12 11.77 -17.41
C ASP A 75 -0.65 11.60 -16.98
N ARG A 76 -0.28 10.39 -16.55
CA ARG A 76 1.09 10.07 -16.13
C ARG A 76 2.10 10.09 -17.25
N ASN A 77 1.65 9.92 -18.49
CA ASN A 77 2.49 10.04 -19.67
C ASN A 77 2.46 11.44 -20.26
N TRP A 78 1.87 12.40 -19.54
CA TRP A 78 1.84 13.77 -19.99
C TRP A 78 3.26 14.31 -20.24
N GLY A 79 3.42 14.91 -21.42
CA GLY A 79 4.71 15.37 -21.93
C GLY A 79 5.66 14.26 -22.43
N ARG A 80 5.27 12.98 -22.45
CA ARG A 80 6.06 11.89 -23.06
C ARG A 80 5.84 11.73 -24.57
N GLY A 81 4.80 12.34 -25.14
CA GLY A 81 4.45 12.27 -26.57
C GLY A 81 4.50 13.60 -27.34
N ASP A 82 4.13 13.54 -28.61
CA ASP A 82 3.89 14.72 -29.44
C ASP A 82 2.66 15.48 -28.93
N TRP A 83 2.68 16.82 -29.02
CA TRP A 83 1.70 17.68 -28.35
C TRP A 83 0.88 18.43 -29.40
N GLU A 84 -0.44 18.46 -29.23
CA GLU A 84 -1.37 19.13 -30.13
C GLU A 84 -1.53 20.62 -29.75
N GLY A 85 -0.49 21.43 -30.00
CA GLY A 85 -0.59 22.90 -29.95
C GLY A 85 -0.50 23.56 -28.56
N PRO A 86 -0.70 24.89 -28.49
CA PRO A 86 -0.62 25.66 -27.25
C PRO A 86 -1.74 25.30 -26.27
N VAL A 87 -1.40 25.15 -25.00
CA VAL A 87 -2.34 24.86 -23.90
C VAL A 87 -2.55 26.15 -23.11
N VAL A 88 -3.75 26.73 -23.19
CA VAL A 88 -4.12 27.86 -22.33
C VAL A 88 -4.51 27.31 -20.96
N VAL A 89 -3.84 27.76 -19.91
CA VAL A 89 -4.09 27.32 -18.53
C VAL A 89 -4.88 28.39 -17.79
N PRO A 90 -6.19 28.16 -17.53
CA PRO A 90 -6.94 29.02 -16.64
C PRO A 90 -6.64 28.63 -15.18
N LEU A 91 -5.89 29.45 -14.46
CA LEU A 91 -5.70 29.27 -13.02
C LEU A 91 -6.95 29.75 -12.27
N SER A 92 -7.46 28.92 -11.37
CA SER A 92 -8.59 29.24 -10.48
C SER A 92 -8.15 30.30 -9.47
N GLY A 93 -8.62 31.54 -9.62
CA GLY A 93 -8.22 32.66 -8.75
C GLY A 93 -7.96 33.98 -9.45
N SER A 94 -8.61 34.26 -10.58
CA SER A 94 -8.85 35.61 -11.12
C SER A 94 -7.67 36.57 -11.44
N ARG A 95 -6.39 36.19 -11.41
CA ARG A 95 -5.31 37.18 -11.73
C ARG A 95 -4.13 36.75 -12.58
N VAL A 96 -3.98 35.47 -12.93
CA VAL A 96 -2.88 35.06 -13.83
C VAL A 96 -3.36 33.99 -14.80
N LEU A 97 -3.60 34.40 -16.05
CA LEU A 97 -3.83 33.49 -17.18
C LEU A 97 -2.48 33.27 -17.87
N PHE A 98 -1.97 32.04 -17.88
CA PHE A 98 -0.79 31.68 -18.66
C PHE A 98 -1.23 31.02 -19.97
N SER A 99 -0.71 31.53 -21.09
CA SER A 99 -0.74 30.79 -22.35
C SER A 99 0.51 29.96 -22.45
N LEU A 100 0.43 28.65 -22.20
CA LEU A 100 1.57 27.77 -22.34
C LEU A 100 1.73 27.35 -23.79
N THR A 101 2.87 27.68 -24.37
CA THR A 101 3.20 27.24 -25.73
C THR A 101 4.33 26.22 -25.64
N LYS A 102 4.11 25.04 -26.21
CA LYS A 102 5.21 24.11 -26.47
C LYS A 102 6.11 24.74 -27.54
N ILE A 103 7.41 24.71 -27.31
CA ILE A 103 8.37 25.00 -28.36
C ILE A 103 8.44 23.77 -29.27
N SER A 104 7.62 23.74 -30.32
CA SER A 104 7.77 22.78 -31.42
C SER A 104 8.87 23.28 -32.35
N ASP A 105 9.98 22.55 -32.41
CA ASP A 105 11.10 22.76 -33.32
C ASP A 105 11.62 24.20 -33.46
N GLY A 106 12.72 24.46 -32.76
CA GLY A 106 13.46 25.70 -32.90
C GLY A 106 12.95 26.79 -31.97
N ALA A 107 13.90 27.44 -31.33
CA ALA A 107 13.72 28.52 -30.39
C ALA A 107 12.78 29.64 -30.91
N PRO A 108 12.13 30.41 -30.01
CA PRO A 108 11.83 31.80 -30.33
C PRO A 108 13.12 32.53 -30.75
N ALA A 109 13.01 33.66 -31.46
CA ALA A 109 14.07 34.33 -32.21
C ALA A 109 15.32 34.79 -31.39
N ASP A 110 15.36 34.46 -30.11
CA ASP A 110 16.44 34.57 -29.13
C ASP A 110 17.37 33.33 -29.04
N GLY A 111 17.14 32.27 -29.84
CA GLY A 111 18.24 31.40 -30.31
C GLY A 111 18.58 30.14 -29.51
N HIS A 112 17.69 29.62 -28.66
CA HIS A 112 17.90 28.36 -27.94
C HIS A 112 16.72 27.39 -28.09
N GLY A 113 16.85 26.35 -28.92
CA GLY A 113 15.80 25.33 -29.09
C GLY A 113 16.24 24.19 -30.01
N VAL A 114 16.15 22.96 -29.49
CA VAL A 114 16.49 21.69 -30.17
C VAL A 114 15.23 20.79 -30.17
N PRO A 115 14.99 19.96 -31.21
CA PRO A 115 13.79 19.12 -31.31
C PRO A 115 13.62 18.13 -30.16
N GLY A 116 12.37 17.94 -29.71
CA GLY A 116 11.92 16.76 -28.96
C GLY A 116 11.84 16.84 -27.42
N ARG A 117 11.71 18.02 -26.78
CA ARG A 117 11.71 18.09 -25.29
C ARG A 117 10.65 18.98 -24.63
N ARG A 118 10.39 18.63 -23.37
CA ARG A 118 9.33 18.99 -22.42
C ARG A 118 9.49 20.39 -21.82
N HIS A 119 9.31 21.40 -22.67
CA HIS A 119 9.39 22.81 -22.26
C HIS A 119 8.05 23.50 -22.42
N LEU A 120 7.71 24.33 -21.44
CA LEU A 120 6.55 25.21 -21.49
C LEU A 120 7.02 26.64 -21.27
N ILE A 121 6.66 27.54 -22.20
CA ILE A 121 6.80 28.99 -22.01
C ILE A 121 5.42 29.57 -21.81
N GLY A 122 5.26 30.39 -20.77
CA GLY A 122 4.03 31.12 -20.47
C GLY A 122 4.26 32.61 -20.31
N GLU A 123 3.31 33.42 -20.78
CA GLU A 123 3.22 34.85 -20.44
C GLU A 123 1.90 35.13 -19.72
N GLY A 124 1.98 35.80 -18.57
CA GLY A 124 0.83 36.20 -17.77
C GLY A 124 0.28 37.58 -18.17
N ALA A 125 -0.97 37.66 -18.60
CA ALA A 125 -1.57 38.89 -19.15
C ALA A 125 -1.64 40.07 -18.18
N GLU A 126 -1.76 39.84 -16.87
CA GLU A 126 -1.89 40.92 -15.86
C GLU A 126 -0.57 41.33 -15.19
N HIS A 127 0.50 40.52 -15.29
CA HIS A 127 1.71 40.71 -14.49
C HIS A 127 3.03 40.79 -15.30
N GLU A 128 3.01 40.64 -16.63
CA GLU A 128 4.24 40.60 -17.46
C GLU A 128 5.27 39.53 -16.99
N VAL A 129 4.81 38.50 -16.27
CA VAL A 129 5.68 37.41 -15.81
C VAL A 129 5.93 36.46 -16.98
N LYS A 130 7.19 36.22 -17.29
CA LYS A 130 7.64 35.19 -18.22
C LYS A 130 7.99 33.93 -17.44
N LEU A 131 7.34 32.83 -17.76
CA LEU A 131 7.59 31.53 -17.18
C LEU A 131 8.33 30.62 -18.16
N HIS A 132 9.31 29.90 -17.65
CA HIS A 132 9.95 28.78 -18.31
C HIS A 132 9.88 27.56 -17.39
N VAL A 133 9.36 26.44 -17.92
CA VAL A 133 9.27 25.17 -17.22
C VAL A 133 9.99 24.11 -18.03
N ALA A 134 10.86 23.36 -17.37
CA ALA A 134 11.48 22.15 -17.92
C ALA A 134 11.18 20.97 -16.98
N PHE A 135 10.79 19.83 -17.53
CA PHE A 135 10.48 18.66 -16.70
C PHE A 135 10.95 17.34 -17.28
N SER A 136 11.34 16.44 -16.38
CA SER A 136 11.80 15.07 -16.65
C SER A 136 10.91 14.06 -15.94
N ASN A 137 9.80 13.74 -16.58
CA ASN A 137 8.83 12.74 -16.15
C ASN A 137 9.29 11.27 -16.33
N ASN A 138 9.58 10.61 -15.21
CA ASN A 138 9.81 9.17 -15.04
C ASN A 138 8.72 8.48 -14.17
N LEU A 139 7.49 9.00 -14.11
CA LEU A 139 6.44 8.55 -13.18
C LEU A 139 5.97 7.10 -13.42
N ASP A 140 5.97 6.63 -14.68
CA ASP A 140 5.67 5.24 -15.03
C ASP A 140 6.95 4.39 -15.23
N GLY A 141 8.14 4.90 -14.89
CA GLY A 141 9.38 4.15 -15.00
C GLY A 141 9.68 3.38 -13.72
N ASP A 142 9.92 2.07 -13.83
CA ASP A 142 10.26 1.21 -12.69
C ASP A 142 11.75 1.24 -12.33
N THR A 143 12.57 1.90 -13.14
CA THR A 143 14.01 2.07 -12.90
C THR A 143 14.43 3.53 -13.03
N GLY A 144 15.49 3.88 -12.29
CA GLY A 144 16.13 5.18 -12.44
C GLY A 144 16.66 5.35 -13.87
N THR A 145 16.29 6.45 -14.52
CA THR A 145 16.60 6.69 -15.93
C THR A 145 17.37 8.01 -16.07
N GLU A 146 18.47 7.99 -16.82
CA GLU A 146 19.18 9.21 -17.20
C GLU A 146 18.34 9.96 -18.24
N MET A 147 17.88 11.16 -17.87
CA MET A 147 17.10 12.03 -18.73
C MET A 147 17.87 13.28 -19.06
N SER A 148 17.86 13.64 -20.33
CA SER A 148 18.57 14.81 -20.84
C SER A 148 17.68 16.05 -20.77
N ILE A 149 18.14 17.08 -20.06
CA ILE A 149 17.46 18.36 -19.86
C ILE A 149 18.21 19.46 -20.61
N ILE A 150 17.50 20.53 -20.97
CA ILE A 150 18.08 21.74 -21.52
C ILE A 150 17.84 22.85 -20.49
N ASP A 151 18.89 23.57 -20.07
CA ASP A 151 18.74 24.71 -19.16
C ASP A 151 18.21 25.96 -19.89
N GLU A 152 18.00 27.05 -19.15
CA GLU A 152 17.55 28.33 -19.71
C GLU A 152 18.48 28.88 -20.80
N GLU A 153 19.78 28.55 -20.74
CA GLU A 153 20.78 28.96 -21.74
C GLU A 153 20.90 27.99 -22.91
N GLY A 154 20.02 26.99 -23.01
CA GLY A 154 20.05 26.02 -24.09
C GLY A 154 21.15 24.96 -23.97
N ARG A 155 21.86 24.87 -22.83
CA ARG A 155 22.91 23.87 -22.61
C ARG A 155 22.27 22.54 -22.23
N ARG A 156 22.84 21.45 -22.76
CA ARG A 156 22.40 20.09 -22.43
C ARG A 156 23.02 19.66 -21.10
N ALA A 157 22.17 19.30 -20.16
CA ALA A 157 22.54 18.54 -18.97
C ALA A 157 21.95 17.13 -19.06
N THR A 158 22.60 16.16 -18.45
CA THR A 158 21.96 14.88 -18.13
C THR A 158 21.69 14.81 -16.64
N GLU A 159 20.55 14.23 -16.29
CA GLU A 159 20.08 14.14 -14.93
C GLU A 159 19.53 12.74 -14.66
N GLN A 160 19.96 12.14 -13.55
CA GLN A 160 19.45 10.85 -13.13
C GLN A 160 18.10 11.06 -12.44
N VAL A 161 17.02 10.61 -13.07
CA VAL A 161 15.67 10.70 -12.50
C VAL A 161 15.32 9.35 -11.88
N PRO A 162 15.07 9.26 -10.56
CA PRO A 162 14.68 8.02 -9.91
C PRO A 162 13.43 7.37 -10.52
N ALA A 163 13.23 6.07 -10.24
CA ALA A 163 12.00 5.38 -10.61
C ALA A 163 10.77 6.07 -10.00
N LYS A 164 9.64 6.06 -10.72
CA LYS A 164 8.34 6.58 -10.26
C LYS A 164 8.34 8.07 -9.84
N THR A 165 9.29 8.87 -10.35
CA THR A 165 9.42 10.31 -10.04
C THR A 165 9.39 11.19 -11.28
N CYS A 166 9.00 12.45 -11.13
CA CYS A 166 9.14 13.50 -12.13
C CYS A 166 9.87 14.68 -11.50
N LEU A 167 10.95 15.13 -12.12
CA LEU A 167 11.62 16.36 -11.71
C LEU A 167 11.14 17.53 -12.56
N ILE A 168 10.84 18.66 -11.93
CA ILE A 168 10.38 19.88 -12.58
C ILE A 168 11.24 21.05 -12.14
N ARG A 169 11.72 21.84 -13.10
CA ARG A 169 12.40 23.10 -12.88
C ARG A 169 11.56 24.23 -13.43
N PHE A 170 11.34 25.22 -12.59
CA PHE A 170 10.60 26.42 -12.91
C PHE A 170 11.52 27.63 -12.87
N SER A 171 11.24 28.58 -13.75
CA SER A 171 11.85 29.90 -13.76
C SER A 171 10.80 30.94 -14.10
N ALA A 172 10.65 31.93 -13.22
CA ALA A 172 9.74 33.04 -13.37
C ALA A 172 10.54 34.33 -13.42
N ARG A 173 10.30 35.17 -14.42
CA ARG A 173 10.95 36.46 -14.57
C ARG A 173 9.94 37.58 -14.73
N ARG A 174 10.10 38.63 -13.93
CA ARG A 174 9.35 39.90 -14.03
C ARG A 174 10.32 41.07 -13.89
N GLY A 175 10.36 41.94 -14.91
CA GLY A 175 11.33 43.03 -14.97
C GLY A 175 12.79 42.53 -14.87
N SER A 176 13.49 42.93 -13.80
CA SER A 176 14.87 42.51 -13.51
C SER A 176 14.97 41.38 -12.49
N HIS A 177 13.85 40.93 -11.91
CA HIS A 177 13.84 39.86 -10.93
C HIS A 177 13.55 38.51 -11.61
N THR A 178 14.33 37.51 -11.23
CA THR A 178 14.14 36.11 -11.64
C THR A 178 14.10 35.26 -10.38
N GLU A 179 13.12 34.37 -10.30
CA GLU A 179 12.99 33.37 -9.24
C GLU A 179 12.99 31.98 -9.87
N GLN A 180 13.74 31.06 -9.30
CA GLN A 180 13.86 29.68 -9.77
C GLN A 180 13.48 28.71 -8.66
N ALA A 181 12.81 27.63 -9.04
CA ALA A 181 12.44 26.56 -8.13
C ALA A 181 12.60 25.19 -8.78
N GLU A 182 12.98 24.20 -7.99
CA GLU A 182 12.96 22.79 -8.36
C GLU A 182 11.94 22.05 -7.50
N VAL A 183 11.14 21.22 -8.17
CA VAL A 183 10.11 20.39 -7.56
C VAL A 183 10.30 18.95 -8.01
N ALA A 184 10.40 18.05 -7.04
CA ALA A 184 10.34 16.62 -7.30
C ALA A 184 8.93 16.12 -6.98
N LEU A 185 8.26 15.60 -8.00
CA LEU A 185 6.99 14.92 -7.87
C LEU A 185 7.21 13.41 -7.84
N ARG A 186 6.42 12.67 -7.07
CA ARG A 186 6.46 11.21 -7.04
C ARG A 186 5.06 10.64 -7.12
N ARG A 187 4.95 9.47 -7.74
CA ARG A 187 3.72 8.69 -7.67
C ARG A 187 3.43 8.30 -6.20
N THR A 188 2.27 8.69 -5.71
CA THR A 188 1.81 8.30 -4.38
C THR A 188 1.60 6.79 -4.37
N ALA A 189 2.20 6.09 -3.41
CA ALA A 189 1.87 4.67 -3.22
C ALA A 189 0.44 4.56 -2.69
N PHE A 190 -0.23 3.47 -3.04
CA PHE A 190 -1.61 3.28 -2.64
C PHE A 190 -1.78 3.27 -1.11
N PHE A 191 -0.84 2.66 -0.41
CA PHE A 191 -0.66 2.80 1.02
C PHE A 191 0.71 3.39 1.26
N ASP A 192 0.83 4.29 2.23
CA ASP A 192 2.08 5.00 2.49
C ASP A 192 2.79 4.51 3.75
N SER A 193 2.22 3.53 4.46
CA SER A 193 2.70 3.06 5.76
C SER A 193 2.74 1.54 5.84
N THR A 194 3.66 1.00 6.64
CA THR A 194 3.74 -0.44 6.91
C THR A 194 2.50 -0.94 7.65
N LEU A 195 2.01 -0.13 8.58
CA LEU A 195 0.77 -0.36 9.33
C LEU A 195 -0.12 0.87 9.22
N ALA A 196 -1.36 0.67 8.78
CA ALA A 196 -2.38 1.72 8.69
C ALA A 196 -3.67 1.29 9.36
N SER A 197 -4.15 2.05 10.35
CA SER A 197 -5.42 1.80 11.03
C SER A 197 -6.26 3.08 11.09
N SER A 198 -7.55 2.99 10.77
CA SER A 198 -8.48 4.10 11.06
C SER A 198 -9.02 4.07 12.49
N ASP A 199 -8.86 2.97 13.22
CA ASP A 199 -9.02 2.99 14.67
C ASP A 199 -7.66 2.97 15.35
N GLY A 200 -7.39 1.98 16.22
CA GLY A 200 -6.16 1.87 17.00
C GLY A 200 -5.20 0.82 16.48
N ILE A 201 -3.98 0.84 17.02
CA ILE A 201 -2.96 -0.19 16.80
C ILE A 201 -2.48 -0.66 18.17
N ASP A 202 -2.44 -1.97 18.41
CA ASP A 202 -1.94 -2.57 19.64
C ASP A 202 -1.00 -3.73 19.33
N ILE A 203 0.29 -3.56 19.67
CA ILE A 203 1.35 -4.54 19.45
C ILE A 203 1.90 -5.00 20.79
N ARG A 204 1.70 -6.28 21.10
CA ARG A 204 2.13 -6.92 22.35
C ARG A 204 3.12 -8.02 22.05
N VAL A 205 4.27 -7.96 22.73
CA VAL A 205 5.30 -9.00 22.69
C VAL A 205 5.62 -9.43 24.12
N ARG A 206 5.44 -10.73 24.42
CA ARG A 206 5.49 -11.25 25.81
C ARG A 206 6.85 -11.79 26.26
N ASN A 207 7.59 -12.48 25.39
CA ASN A 207 8.81 -13.20 25.77
C ASN A 207 9.95 -12.90 24.79
N PHE A 208 10.90 -12.08 25.18
CA PHE A 208 12.13 -11.93 24.42
C PHE A 208 13.31 -11.92 25.38
N GLU A 209 13.72 -13.12 25.82
CA GLU A 209 14.75 -13.29 26.86
C GLU A 209 16.14 -12.84 26.41
N ASP A 210 16.40 -12.63 25.11
CA ASP A 210 17.79 -12.55 24.65
C ASP A 210 18.19 -11.47 23.61
N ARG A 211 17.33 -10.56 23.12
CA ARG A 211 17.81 -9.44 22.25
C ARG A 211 16.98 -8.16 22.32
N SER A 212 17.66 -7.04 22.10
CA SER A 212 17.06 -5.81 21.56
C SER A 212 16.38 -6.10 20.22
N ASP A 213 15.29 -5.39 19.91
CA ASP A 213 14.56 -5.41 18.63
C ASP A 213 13.65 -6.65 18.39
N ALA A 214 12.82 -6.98 19.38
CA ALA A 214 11.75 -7.95 19.19
C ALA A 214 10.69 -7.45 18.19
N VAL A 215 10.45 -6.14 18.10
CA VAL A 215 9.57 -5.51 17.09
C VAL A 215 10.40 -4.61 16.20
N VAL A 216 10.50 -4.98 14.92
CA VAL A 216 11.31 -4.26 13.93
C VAL A 216 10.43 -3.65 12.85
N PHE A 217 10.62 -2.36 12.59
CA PHE A 217 10.03 -1.65 11.46
C PHE A 217 11.11 -1.23 10.47
N ASN A 218 10.98 -1.70 9.24
CA ASN A 218 11.87 -1.40 8.13
C ASN A 218 11.07 -0.81 6.97
N SER A 219 11.78 -0.22 6.02
CA SER A 219 11.22 0.17 4.73
C SER A 219 12.27 0.04 3.64
N THR A 220 11.87 -0.44 2.45
CA THR A 220 12.69 -0.34 1.22
C THR A 220 12.55 1.05 0.58
N ASP A 221 11.52 1.81 0.96
CA ASP A 221 11.29 3.19 0.56
C ASP A 221 11.70 4.12 1.71
N PRO A 222 12.82 4.86 1.60
CA PRO A 222 13.31 5.67 2.71
C PRO A 222 12.20 6.64 3.18
N VAL A 223 11.47 7.28 2.27
CA VAL A 223 10.48 8.31 2.63
C VAL A 223 9.25 7.75 3.37
N ARG A 224 9.10 6.42 3.47
CA ARG A 224 7.86 5.77 3.92
C ARG A 224 8.06 4.67 4.98
N ASN A 225 8.93 4.92 5.96
CA ASN A 225 9.00 4.07 7.15
C ASN A 225 8.05 4.60 8.24
N GLN A 226 6.76 4.34 8.11
CA GLN A 226 5.77 4.91 9.01
C GLN A 226 4.66 3.96 9.44
N ILE A 227 4.13 4.22 10.63
CA ILE A 227 2.95 3.58 11.23
C ILE A 227 1.92 4.66 11.49
N ARG A 228 0.66 4.43 11.09
CA ARG A 228 -0.40 5.44 11.19
C ARG A 228 -1.67 4.89 11.82
N SER A 229 -2.22 5.67 12.74
CA SER A 229 -3.45 5.36 13.45
C SER A 229 -4.30 6.62 13.66
N SER A 230 -5.62 6.52 13.45
CA SER A 230 -6.54 7.62 13.80
C SER A 230 -7.00 7.58 15.27
N GLN A 231 -6.61 6.55 16.02
CA GLN A 231 -6.76 6.43 17.46
C GLN A 231 -5.40 6.10 18.10
N ASP A 232 -5.42 5.66 19.35
CA ASP A 232 -4.22 5.36 20.12
C ASP A 232 -3.35 4.27 19.48
N ILE A 233 -2.03 4.42 19.63
CA ILE A 233 -1.05 3.39 19.27
C ILE A 233 -0.41 2.85 20.55
N HIS A 234 -0.51 1.55 20.79
CA HIS A 234 0.15 0.84 21.87
C HIS A 234 1.31 0.02 21.31
N LEU A 235 2.53 0.45 21.64
CA LEU A 235 3.78 -0.21 21.28
C LEU A 235 4.27 -1.09 22.44
N PRO A 236 5.11 -2.11 22.14
CA PRO A 236 5.77 -2.92 23.18
C PRO A 236 6.70 -2.06 24.05
N ASN A 237 7.38 -2.69 25.02
CA ASN A 237 8.39 -2.02 25.82
C ASN A 237 9.43 -1.34 24.93
N ARG A 238 9.86 -0.13 25.30
CA ARG A 238 10.81 0.69 24.50
C ARG A 238 12.04 -0.08 24.03
N ASN A 239 12.66 -0.86 24.91
CA ASN A 239 13.87 -1.65 24.62
C ASN A 239 13.65 -2.80 23.60
N LEU A 240 12.40 -3.12 23.28
CA LEU A 240 12.03 -4.16 22.32
C LEU A 240 11.76 -3.61 20.92
N LEU A 241 11.72 -2.29 20.75
CA LEU A 241 11.42 -1.63 19.48
C LEU A 241 12.71 -1.30 18.72
N GLY A 242 12.75 -1.59 17.43
CA GLY A 242 13.82 -1.15 16.53
C GLY A 242 13.25 -0.63 15.22
N PHE A 243 13.60 0.60 14.85
CA PHE A 243 13.44 1.04 13.47
C PHE A 243 14.80 0.90 12.81
N ARG A 244 14.88 0.12 11.73
CA ARG A 244 16.14 -0.10 11.02
C ARG A 244 15.96 0.22 9.55
N THR A 245 17.04 0.67 8.92
CA THR A 245 17.18 0.56 7.46
C THR A 245 17.70 -0.83 7.12
N ASN A 246 17.32 -1.33 5.95
CA ASN A 246 17.99 -2.49 5.37
C ASN A 246 19.51 -2.26 5.36
N GLU A 247 20.29 -3.33 5.54
CA GLU A 247 21.75 -3.34 5.82
C GLU A 247 22.66 -2.75 4.70
N SER A 248 22.11 -2.00 3.73
CA SER A 248 22.87 -1.37 2.64
C SER A 248 22.44 0.09 2.43
N ASP A 249 23.31 1.04 2.81
CA ASP A 249 23.28 2.53 2.72
C ASP A 249 22.47 3.18 1.57
N PRO A 250 21.99 4.47 1.69
CA PRO A 250 22.35 5.53 2.65
C PRO A 250 21.25 5.78 3.74
N PRO A 251 21.38 6.76 4.67
CA PRO A 251 20.85 6.64 6.04
C PRO A 251 19.32 6.61 6.11
N PRO A 252 18.74 6.07 7.21
CA PRO A 252 17.31 6.14 7.45
C PRO A 252 16.86 7.59 7.46
N THR A 253 15.83 7.89 6.69
CA THR A 253 14.78 8.77 7.20
C THR A 253 14.24 8.14 8.48
N GLN A 254 14.21 8.96 9.52
CA GLN A 254 13.66 8.70 10.84
C GLN A 254 12.33 7.94 10.72
N GLY A 255 12.17 6.82 11.42
CA GLY A 255 10.91 6.08 11.39
C GLY A 255 9.81 6.90 12.07
N THR A 256 8.63 7.04 11.46
CA THR A 256 7.55 7.89 12.01
C THR A 256 6.42 7.06 12.60
N VAL A 257 6.09 7.31 13.86
CA VAL A 257 4.87 6.82 14.52
C VAL A 257 3.88 7.96 14.61
N TRP A 258 2.81 7.89 13.83
CA TRP A 258 1.80 8.95 13.73
C TRP A 258 0.47 8.49 14.31
N SER A 259 -0.02 9.24 15.29
CA SER A 259 -1.32 9.00 15.95
C SER A 259 -2.12 10.30 16.00
N LYS A 260 -3.39 10.23 15.64
CA LYS A 260 -4.32 11.35 15.88
C LYS A 260 -4.63 11.52 17.37
N LYS A 261 -4.47 10.46 18.17
CA LYS A 261 -4.56 10.50 19.64
C LYS A 261 -3.17 10.28 20.24
N ASP A 262 -3.04 9.44 21.25
CA ASP A 262 -1.80 9.30 21.98
C ASP A 262 -0.99 8.09 21.47
N VAL A 263 0.30 8.08 21.80
CA VAL A 263 1.20 6.93 21.58
C VAL A 263 1.70 6.47 22.94
N TYR A 264 1.56 5.17 23.20
CA TYR A 264 1.90 4.54 24.46
C TYR A 264 2.94 3.45 24.26
N PHE A 265 3.87 3.33 25.21
CA PHE A 265 4.74 2.16 25.33
C PHE A 265 4.27 1.32 26.52
N ALA A 266 4.41 -0.01 26.42
CA ALA A 266 3.96 -0.91 27.47
C ALA A 266 4.66 -0.65 28.83
N ASP A 267 5.91 -0.19 28.83
CA ASP A 267 6.70 0.10 30.03
C ASP A 267 6.58 1.54 30.53
N SER A 268 6.02 2.47 29.75
CA SER A 268 5.81 3.85 30.22
C SER A 268 4.75 4.64 29.44
N LYS A 269 4.05 5.50 30.18
CA LYS A 269 3.11 6.50 29.67
C LYS A 269 3.61 7.94 29.88
N ARG A 270 4.83 8.14 30.36
CA ARG A 270 5.36 9.46 30.67
C ARG A 270 5.93 10.11 29.40
N PRO A 271 5.66 11.40 29.13
CA PRO A 271 6.22 12.09 27.95
C PRO A 271 7.75 12.07 27.89
N GLU A 272 8.42 12.17 29.04
CA GLU A 272 9.89 12.12 29.14
C GLU A 272 10.46 10.78 28.67
N ASP A 273 9.74 9.71 28.95
CA ASP A 273 10.11 8.33 28.61
C ASP A 273 9.93 8.04 27.12
N ILE A 274 8.89 8.64 26.50
CA ILE A 274 8.65 8.62 25.06
C ILE A 274 9.78 9.38 24.33
N GLN A 275 10.13 10.58 24.82
CA GLN A 275 11.23 11.39 24.29
C GLN A 275 12.61 10.72 24.41
N ALA A 276 12.80 9.85 25.40
CA ALA A 276 14.00 9.03 25.53
C ALA A 276 14.04 7.92 24.46
N ALA A 277 12.93 7.22 24.23
CA ALA A 277 12.82 6.21 23.16
C ALA A 277 13.01 6.82 21.77
N VAL A 278 12.39 7.97 21.53
CA VAL A 278 12.56 8.79 20.31
C VAL A 278 14.04 9.00 19.97
N ARG A 279 14.83 9.40 20.96
CA ARG A 279 16.27 9.64 20.79
C ARG A 279 17.10 8.35 20.68
N GLN A 280 16.68 7.29 21.37
CA GLN A 280 17.41 6.02 21.38
C GLN A 280 17.26 5.25 20.06
N HIS A 281 16.08 5.31 19.45
CA HIS A 281 15.74 4.51 18.27
C HIS A 281 15.67 5.32 16.97
N ASP A 282 16.00 6.62 17.02
CA ASP A 282 15.91 7.53 15.88
C ASP A 282 14.53 7.48 15.20
N ILE A 283 13.49 7.68 16.02
CA ILE A 283 12.08 7.66 15.60
C ILE A 283 11.42 9.02 15.84
N GLU A 284 10.52 9.42 14.98
CA GLU A 284 9.66 10.59 15.17
C GLU A 284 8.31 10.10 15.70
N VAL A 285 7.88 10.61 16.85
CA VAL A 285 6.55 10.33 17.38
C VAL A 285 5.72 11.59 17.22
N VAL A 286 4.68 11.51 16.38
CA VAL A 286 3.69 12.56 16.16
C VAL A 286 2.40 12.10 16.82
N ASP A 287 2.22 12.47 18.08
CA ASP A 287 0.97 12.28 18.81
C ASP A 287 0.05 13.51 18.65
N GLN A 288 -1.24 13.29 18.92
CA GLN A 288 -2.30 14.29 18.86
C GLN A 288 -2.33 15.06 17.53
N ALA A 289 -2.05 14.35 16.43
CA ALA A 289 -1.90 14.94 15.13
C ALA A 289 -3.20 15.65 14.68
N LYS A 290 -3.06 16.88 14.18
CA LYS A 290 -4.19 17.71 13.75
C LYS A 290 -4.76 17.30 12.39
N ASN A 291 -3.95 16.65 11.56
CA ASN A 291 -4.34 16.29 10.20
C ASN A 291 -5.23 15.05 10.23
N HIS A 292 -6.21 15.01 9.33
CA HIS A 292 -7.00 13.81 9.12
C HIS A 292 -6.21 12.85 8.24
N TYR A 293 -5.98 11.65 8.74
CA TYR A 293 -5.51 10.53 7.95
C TYR A 293 -6.72 9.68 7.56
N SER A 294 -6.85 9.36 6.29
CA SER A 294 -7.86 8.44 5.79
C SER A 294 -7.16 7.27 5.11
N VAL A 295 -7.46 6.06 5.55
CA VAL A 295 -7.03 4.84 4.87
C VAL A 295 -7.83 4.70 3.56
N PRO A 296 -7.17 4.59 2.40
CA PRO A 296 -7.87 4.43 1.13
C PRO A 296 -8.79 3.21 1.09
N GLU A 297 -9.94 3.35 0.43
CA GLU A 297 -10.84 2.24 0.14
C GLU A 297 -10.22 1.34 -0.92
N LEU A 298 -10.09 0.06 -0.60
CA LEU A 298 -9.83 -0.99 -1.56
C LEU A 298 -11.09 -1.85 -1.68
N THR A 299 -11.48 -2.16 -2.91
CA THR A 299 -12.59 -3.05 -3.23
C THR A 299 -12.04 -4.38 -3.73
N ALA A 300 -12.85 -5.45 -3.68
CA ALA A 300 -12.44 -6.73 -4.25
C ALA A 300 -12.03 -6.56 -5.73
N ASP A 301 -12.80 -5.79 -6.50
CA ASP A 301 -12.54 -5.47 -7.90
C ASP A 301 -11.23 -4.71 -8.16
N ASP A 302 -10.58 -4.14 -7.13
CA ASP A 302 -9.25 -3.55 -7.27
C ASP A 302 -8.13 -4.62 -7.22
N ILE A 303 -8.49 -5.87 -6.87
CA ILE A 303 -7.59 -7.00 -6.61
C ILE A 303 -7.88 -8.19 -7.54
N GLU A 304 -9.12 -8.40 -7.99
CA GLU A 304 -9.57 -9.61 -8.71
C GLU A 304 -9.11 -9.71 -10.19
N VAL A 305 -8.78 -8.64 -10.90
CA VAL A 305 -8.55 -8.67 -12.35
C VAL A 305 -7.14 -9.16 -12.69
N GLY A 306 -7.11 -10.28 -13.40
CA GLY A 306 -5.92 -11.07 -13.73
C GLY A 306 -6.26 -12.56 -13.80
N ALA A 307 -7.30 -12.98 -13.07
CA ALA A 307 -8.00 -14.24 -13.33
C ALA A 307 -8.74 -14.12 -14.66
N SER A 308 -8.11 -14.54 -15.76
CA SER A 308 -8.83 -14.72 -17.02
C SER A 308 -10.06 -15.57 -16.75
N ALA A 309 -11.26 -15.02 -17.03
CA ALA A 309 -12.53 -15.72 -16.80
C ALA A 309 -12.55 -17.12 -17.47
N ALA A 310 -11.76 -17.31 -18.52
CA ALA A 310 -11.63 -18.57 -19.23
C ALA A 310 -10.99 -19.72 -18.40
N ASN A 311 -10.22 -19.42 -17.34
CA ASN A 311 -9.52 -20.41 -16.52
C ASN A 311 -9.92 -20.38 -15.04
N THR A 312 -11.02 -19.69 -14.71
CA THR A 312 -11.50 -19.60 -13.33
C THR A 312 -12.46 -20.75 -13.05
N SER A 313 -12.17 -21.52 -12.00
CA SER A 313 -13.01 -22.61 -11.53
C SER A 313 -14.04 -22.08 -10.53
N ASN A 314 -15.32 -22.22 -10.84
CA ASN A 314 -16.38 -21.91 -9.88
C ASN A 314 -16.55 -23.09 -8.92
N LEU A 315 -16.27 -22.89 -7.66
CA LEU A 315 -16.42 -23.88 -6.60
C LEU A 315 -17.76 -23.65 -5.90
N THR A 316 -18.41 -24.74 -5.51
CA THR A 316 -19.58 -24.67 -4.61
C THR A 316 -19.14 -24.27 -3.21
N PRO A 317 -19.90 -23.41 -2.49
CA PRO A 317 -19.66 -23.16 -1.06
C PRO A 317 -19.68 -24.48 -0.30
N MET A 318 -18.60 -24.75 0.43
CA MET A 318 -18.43 -26.02 1.13
C MET A 318 -17.44 -25.86 2.28
N LYS A 319 -17.67 -26.64 3.33
CA LYS A 319 -16.73 -26.89 4.40
C LYS A 319 -16.05 -28.24 4.18
N TYR A 320 -14.73 -28.23 4.03
CA TYR A 320 -13.88 -29.41 3.83
C TYR A 320 -13.22 -29.77 5.16
N VAL A 321 -13.58 -30.91 5.74
CA VAL A 321 -13.06 -31.33 7.05
C VAL A 321 -12.18 -32.56 6.89
N PHE A 322 -10.88 -32.42 7.18
CA PHE A 322 -9.95 -33.54 7.28
C PHE A 322 -10.07 -34.19 8.65
N THR A 323 -10.40 -35.48 8.67
CA THR A 323 -10.76 -36.18 9.92
C THR A 323 -10.53 -37.68 9.79
N GLN A 324 -10.67 -38.40 10.90
CA GLN A 324 -10.69 -39.86 10.90
C GLN A 324 -12.14 -40.36 10.95
N ALA A 325 -12.43 -41.40 10.18
CA ALA A 325 -13.72 -42.09 10.23
C ALA A 325 -13.55 -43.60 10.36
N GLN A 326 -14.44 -44.21 11.12
CA GLN A 326 -14.50 -45.67 11.24
C GLN A 326 -15.20 -46.26 10.00
N VAL A 327 -14.45 -46.96 9.18
CA VAL A 327 -14.96 -47.64 7.99
C VAL A 327 -15.14 -49.11 8.33
N SER A 328 -16.36 -49.64 8.11
CA SER A 328 -16.61 -51.07 8.23
C SER A 328 -16.61 -51.73 6.86
N TYR A 329 -16.12 -52.96 6.77
CA TYR A 329 -16.15 -53.70 5.51
C TYR A 329 -16.51 -55.16 5.77
N ASP A 330 -17.28 -55.74 4.85
CA ASP A 330 -17.71 -57.13 4.89
C ASP A 330 -16.71 -57.98 4.10
N ARG A 331 -16.09 -58.97 4.76
CA ARG A 331 -15.23 -59.99 4.15
C ARG A 331 -16.05 -61.03 3.39
N PRO A 332 -15.43 -61.81 2.48
CA PRO A 332 -16.14 -62.81 1.68
C PRO A 332 -16.64 -63.99 2.52
N ASP A 333 -16.09 -64.16 3.73
CA ASP A 333 -16.52 -65.17 4.71
C ASP A 333 -17.75 -64.72 5.55
N GLY A 334 -18.28 -63.53 5.30
CA GLY A 334 -19.42 -62.94 6.00
C GLY A 334 -19.08 -62.27 7.33
N SER A 335 -17.80 -62.17 7.70
CA SER A 335 -17.37 -61.36 8.85
C SER A 335 -17.26 -59.87 8.49
N SER A 336 -17.58 -58.99 9.44
CA SER A 336 -17.35 -57.54 9.31
C SER A 336 -16.17 -57.14 10.18
N ASN A 337 -15.28 -56.31 9.64
CA ASN A 337 -14.27 -55.60 10.44
C ASN A 337 -14.50 -54.10 10.34
N SER A 338 -13.85 -53.37 11.24
CA SER A 338 -13.77 -51.92 11.21
C SER A 338 -12.32 -51.45 11.24
N LEU A 339 -11.99 -50.42 10.47
CA LEU A 339 -10.71 -49.75 10.43
C LEU A 339 -10.93 -48.24 10.64
N GLN A 340 -10.01 -47.56 11.31
CA GLN A 340 -9.96 -46.09 11.31
C GLN A 340 -9.24 -45.63 10.05
N MET A 341 -9.87 -44.74 9.28
CA MET A 341 -9.33 -44.25 8.03
C MET A 341 -9.32 -42.73 8.00
N ARG A 342 -8.33 -42.17 7.33
CA ARG A 342 -8.26 -40.75 7.03
C ARG A 342 -9.26 -40.42 5.93
N VAL A 343 -10.12 -39.45 6.18
CA VAL A 343 -11.17 -39.05 5.23
C VAL A 343 -11.23 -37.54 5.12
N LEU A 344 -11.72 -37.07 3.98
CA LEU A 344 -12.19 -35.70 3.79
C LEU A 344 -13.72 -35.72 3.75
N LYS A 345 -14.36 -34.96 4.64
CA LYS A 345 -15.80 -34.69 4.62
C LYS A 345 -16.06 -33.42 3.81
N GLU A 346 -16.99 -33.47 2.87
CA GLU A 346 -17.66 -32.28 2.33
C GLU A 346 -18.91 -32.01 3.17
N VAL A 347 -18.96 -30.86 3.81
CA VAL A 347 -20.01 -30.47 4.75
C VAL A 347 -20.67 -29.20 4.24
N ASP A 348 -21.99 -29.19 4.23
CA ASP A 348 -22.78 -27.99 3.95
C ASP A 348 -22.54 -26.96 5.08
N PRO A 349 -22.00 -25.77 4.79
CA PRO A 349 -21.58 -24.83 5.83
C PRO A 349 -22.75 -24.26 6.63
N ASP A 350 -23.96 -24.22 6.07
CA ASP A 350 -25.15 -23.64 6.73
C ASP A 350 -25.84 -24.66 7.64
N THR A 351 -25.94 -25.92 7.18
CA THR A 351 -26.67 -26.98 7.89
C THR A 351 -25.78 -27.91 8.71
N ASN A 352 -24.46 -27.86 8.50
CA ASN A 352 -23.48 -28.82 9.02
C ASN A 352 -23.78 -30.29 8.67
N VAL A 353 -24.56 -30.54 7.62
CA VAL A 353 -24.84 -31.89 7.14
C VAL A 353 -23.70 -32.35 6.22
N VAL A 354 -23.19 -33.56 6.45
CA VAL A 354 -22.15 -34.15 5.61
C VAL A 354 -22.76 -34.54 4.27
N GLN A 355 -22.30 -33.92 3.19
CA GLN A 355 -22.78 -34.25 1.84
C GLN A 355 -22.04 -35.46 1.26
N ARG A 356 -20.71 -35.51 1.42
CA ARG A 356 -19.85 -36.55 0.82
C ARG A 356 -18.65 -36.90 1.70
N PHE A 357 -18.17 -38.13 1.54
CA PHE A 357 -16.91 -38.61 2.09
C PHE A 357 -15.94 -38.96 0.96
N HIS A 358 -14.69 -38.55 1.12
CA HIS A 358 -13.58 -38.99 0.28
C HIS A 358 -12.52 -39.68 1.10
N TYR A 359 -11.92 -40.72 0.56
CA TYR A 359 -10.94 -41.55 1.26
C TYR A 359 -10.00 -42.22 0.26
N ASN A 360 -8.85 -42.69 0.74
CA ASN A 360 -7.91 -43.42 -0.09
C ASN A 360 -8.30 -44.90 -0.18
N GLY A 361 -8.57 -45.39 -1.38
CA GLY A 361 -8.92 -46.80 -1.60
C GLY A 361 -7.77 -47.77 -1.29
N LYS A 362 -6.50 -47.34 -1.31
CA LYS A 362 -5.35 -48.19 -0.97
C LYS A 362 -5.39 -48.71 0.45
N ASP A 363 -5.92 -47.94 1.39
CA ASP A 363 -6.10 -48.35 2.78
C ASP A 363 -7.02 -49.57 2.93
N ILE A 364 -7.81 -49.88 1.90
CA ILE A 364 -8.80 -50.97 1.92
C ILE A 364 -8.42 -52.13 0.99
N ASN A 365 -7.45 -51.95 0.09
CA ASN A 365 -7.11 -52.91 -0.97
C ASN A 365 -6.57 -54.26 -0.48
N GLU A 366 -6.30 -54.41 0.81
CA GLU A 366 -5.91 -55.69 1.40
C GLU A 366 -7.11 -56.59 1.75
N VAL A 367 -8.35 -56.13 1.55
CA VAL A 367 -9.53 -56.87 1.96
C VAL A 367 -10.55 -57.07 0.83
N PRO A 368 -10.74 -58.30 0.31
CA PRO A 368 -11.81 -58.58 -0.63
C PRO A 368 -13.17 -58.39 0.07
N GLY A 369 -14.03 -57.48 -0.42
CA GLY A 369 -15.27 -57.17 0.29
C GLY A 369 -16.08 -55.99 -0.23
N THR A 370 -17.28 -55.79 0.32
CA THR A 370 -18.06 -54.56 0.13
C THR A 370 -17.74 -53.61 1.28
N VAL A 371 -17.35 -52.38 0.97
CA VAL A 371 -16.99 -51.37 1.97
C VAL A 371 -18.23 -50.58 2.34
N ARG A 372 -18.51 -50.45 3.64
CA ARG A 372 -19.55 -49.60 4.20
C ARG A 372 -18.95 -48.62 5.19
N ILE A 373 -18.83 -47.36 4.78
CA ILE A 373 -18.53 -46.30 5.74
C ILE A 373 -19.70 -46.21 6.71
N ILE A 374 -19.42 -46.35 8.01
CA ILE A 374 -20.41 -46.12 9.07
C ILE A 374 -20.11 -44.71 9.57
N PRO A 375 -20.84 -43.70 9.11
CA PRO A 375 -20.66 -42.35 9.63
C PRO A 375 -20.98 -42.33 11.13
N ALA A 376 -20.44 -41.34 11.85
CA ALA A 376 -20.67 -41.27 13.30
C ALA A 376 -22.17 -41.13 13.60
N LEU A 377 -22.60 -41.52 14.81
CA LEU A 377 -24.01 -41.48 15.18
C LEU A 377 -24.57 -40.05 15.03
N GLY A 378 -25.47 -39.83 14.05
CA GLY A 378 -26.06 -38.53 13.73
C GLY A 378 -25.52 -37.84 12.47
N GLU A 379 -24.49 -38.40 11.84
CA GLU A 379 -23.98 -37.96 10.54
C GLU A 379 -24.74 -38.69 9.41
N GLU A 380 -25.64 -38.00 8.72
CA GLU A 380 -26.20 -38.48 7.44
C GLU A 380 -25.27 -38.02 6.31
N GLY A 381 -24.89 -38.94 5.41
CA GLY A 381 -24.08 -38.58 4.24
C GLY A 381 -24.22 -39.58 3.09
N PHE A 382 -24.02 -39.10 1.86
CA PHE A 382 -24.01 -39.95 0.68
C PHE A 382 -22.69 -40.72 0.63
N VAL A 383 -22.73 -42.00 0.98
CA VAL A 383 -21.68 -42.96 0.65
C VAL A 383 -21.96 -43.41 -0.78
N PRO A 384 -21.05 -43.17 -1.76
CA PRO A 384 -21.28 -43.59 -3.14
C PRO A 384 -21.65 -45.07 -3.21
N GLY A 385 -22.92 -45.34 -3.55
CA GLY A 385 -23.57 -46.64 -3.30
C GLY A 385 -23.05 -47.84 -4.09
N ASP A 386 -22.04 -47.67 -4.94
CA ASP A 386 -21.47 -48.75 -5.75
C ASP A 386 -19.96 -48.56 -5.97
N LEU A 387 -19.16 -48.83 -4.94
CA LEU A 387 -17.73 -49.12 -5.13
C LEU A 387 -17.53 -50.61 -5.43
N ARG A 388 -18.12 -51.06 -6.55
CA ARG A 388 -17.79 -52.36 -7.17
C ARG A 388 -16.76 -52.24 -8.30
N GLY A 389 -16.20 -51.05 -8.51
CA GLY A 389 -15.17 -50.79 -9.52
C GLY A 389 -13.77 -50.99 -8.98
N ALA A 390 -12.92 -51.68 -9.75
CA ALA A 390 -11.52 -51.94 -9.44
C ALA A 390 -10.82 -50.73 -8.79
N ALA A 391 -10.21 -50.99 -7.63
CA ALA A 391 -9.31 -50.07 -6.97
C ALA A 391 -8.34 -49.44 -7.96
N ARG A 392 -8.49 -48.15 -8.22
CA ARG A 392 -7.43 -47.36 -8.84
C ARG A 392 -6.54 -46.86 -7.71
N GLY A 393 -5.30 -47.34 -7.70
CA GLY A 393 -4.31 -47.10 -6.65
C GLY A 393 -3.69 -45.71 -6.71
N ASP A 394 -4.50 -44.66 -6.69
CA ASP A 394 -4.01 -43.29 -6.69
C ASP A 394 -4.34 -42.62 -5.34
N ASP A 395 -3.32 -42.07 -4.66
CA ASP A 395 -3.48 -41.37 -3.37
C ASP A 395 -4.14 -39.99 -3.55
N GLU A 396 -4.47 -39.62 -4.79
CA GLU A 396 -4.99 -38.34 -5.24
C GLU A 396 -6.38 -38.55 -5.86
N PHE A 397 -7.38 -37.83 -5.35
CA PHE A 397 -8.72 -37.76 -5.91
C PHE A 397 -9.08 -36.31 -6.21
N THR A 398 -10.15 -36.13 -6.98
CA THR A 398 -10.59 -34.79 -7.36
C THR A 398 -11.97 -34.49 -6.80
N VAL A 399 -12.05 -33.39 -6.06
CA VAL A 399 -13.27 -32.83 -5.51
C VAL A 399 -13.78 -31.75 -6.48
N ASP A 400 -15.10 -31.66 -6.62
CA ASP A 400 -15.79 -30.73 -7.51
C ASP A 400 -15.41 -30.90 -9.02
N GLY A 401 -15.57 -32.13 -9.53
CA GLY A 401 -15.63 -32.41 -10.97
C GLY A 401 -14.34 -32.20 -11.78
N GLY A 402 -13.17 -32.14 -11.14
CA GLY A 402 -11.90 -31.87 -11.83
C GLY A 402 -11.08 -30.71 -11.25
N ARG A 403 -11.64 -29.95 -10.29
CA ARG A 403 -11.16 -28.61 -9.94
C ARG A 403 -10.28 -28.54 -8.70
N ILE A 404 -10.58 -29.31 -7.64
CA ILE A 404 -9.75 -29.36 -6.43
C ILE A 404 -9.13 -30.75 -6.34
N LYS A 405 -7.80 -30.83 -6.36
CA LYS A 405 -7.09 -32.11 -6.19
C LYS A 405 -6.79 -32.29 -4.72
N VAL A 406 -7.16 -33.43 -4.16
CA VAL A 406 -6.89 -33.76 -2.77
C VAL A 406 -6.09 -35.05 -2.74
N GLN A 407 -4.97 -35.02 -2.03
CA GLN A 407 -4.15 -36.19 -1.77
C GLN A 407 -4.27 -36.55 -0.29
N ILE A 408 -4.78 -37.76 -0.03
CA ILE A 408 -4.78 -38.35 1.31
C ILE A 408 -3.92 -39.61 1.19
N ARG A 409 -2.68 -39.55 1.70
CA ARG A 409 -1.82 -40.74 1.66
C ARG A 409 -2.28 -41.75 2.70
N GLY A 410 -2.35 -42.99 2.25
CA GLY A 410 -2.71 -44.12 3.08
C GLY A 410 -1.64 -44.46 4.11
N GLU A 411 -2.03 -45.21 5.13
CA GLU A 411 -1.11 -45.75 6.11
C GLU A 411 -0.42 -46.99 5.53
N ASN A 412 0.92 -47.00 5.50
CA ASN A 412 1.64 -48.22 5.16
C ASN A 412 1.52 -49.15 6.36
N PHE A 413 0.92 -50.33 6.20
CA PHE A 413 1.00 -51.36 7.24
C PHE A 413 2.31 -52.12 7.07
N ASP A 414 3.04 -52.33 8.17
CA ASP A 414 4.15 -53.26 8.18
C ASP A 414 3.65 -54.71 8.02
N GLU A 415 4.57 -55.65 7.83
CA GLU A 415 4.27 -57.08 7.65
C GLU A 415 3.47 -57.71 8.81
N ASN A 416 3.34 -57.00 9.95
CA ASN A 416 2.60 -57.43 11.13
C ASN A 416 1.27 -56.69 11.30
N GLY A 417 0.88 -55.84 10.35
CA GLY A 417 -0.34 -55.04 10.43
C GLY A 417 -0.23 -53.82 11.36
N ASN A 418 0.98 -53.39 11.72
CA ASN A 418 1.17 -52.12 12.44
C ASN A 418 1.29 -50.98 11.44
N ILE A 419 0.75 -49.82 11.82
CA ILE A 419 0.85 -48.60 11.02
C ILE A 419 2.31 -48.12 11.01
N ALA A 420 3.02 -48.36 9.91
CA ALA A 420 4.26 -47.65 9.59
C ALA A 420 3.84 -46.24 9.12
N ARG A 421 3.88 -45.27 10.04
CA ARG A 421 3.61 -43.86 9.75
C ARG A 421 4.51 -43.38 8.59
N GLY A 422 3.94 -43.31 7.40
CA GLY A 422 4.53 -42.52 6.32
C GLY A 422 4.34 -41.04 6.68
N GLU A 423 5.44 -40.30 6.83
CA GLU A 423 5.52 -38.88 7.17
C GLU A 423 4.97 -37.97 6.05
N THR A 424 3.72 -38.15 5.65
CA THR A 424 3.14 -37.31 4.60
C THR A 424 1.77 -36.80 5.02
N GLU A 425 1.73 -35.51 5.29
CA GLU A 425 0.54 -34.72 5.59
C GLU A 425 -0.48 -34.79 4.44
N PRO A 426 -1.79 -34.74 4.73
CA PRO A 426 -2.80 -34.60 3.68
C PRO A 426 -2.56 -33.31 2.89
N ARG A 427 -2.91 -33.30 1.60
CA ARG A 427 -2.69 -32.14 0.73
C ARG A 427 -3.95 -31.78 -0.03
N MET A 428 -4.32 -30.51 -0.04
CA MET A 428 -5.36 -29.93 -0.90
C MET A 428 -4.70 -28.97 -1.88
N VAL A 429 -4.83 -29.22 -3.18
CA VAL A 429 -4.32 -28.34 -4.24
C VAL A 429 -5.51 -27.64 -4.88
N LEU A 430 -5.58 -26.33 -4.66
CA LEU A 430 -6.59 -25.47 -5.25
C LEU A 430 -6.28 -25.22 -6.73
N PRO A 431 -7.30 -25.01 -7.59
CA PRO A 431 -7.05 -24.61 -8.95
C PRO A 431 -6.36 -23.24 -8.96
N LYS A 432 -5.65 -22.93 -10.05
CA LYS A 432 -4.93 -21.67 -10.21
C LYS A 432 -5.81 -20.44 -9.96
N ALA A 433 -7.08 -20.51 -10.36
CA ALA A 433 -8.09 -19.51 -10.01
C ALA A 433 -9.38 -20.22 -9.58
N ALA A 434 -9.85 -19.92 -8.38
CA ALA A 434 -11.06 -20.42 -7.76
C ALA A 434 -11.99 -19.25 -7.38
N LYS A 435 -13.28 -19.39 -7.66
CA LYS A 435 -14.33 -18.49 -7.21
C LYS A 435 -15.44 -19.27 -6.52
N VAL A 436 -15.84 -18.83 -5.32
CA VAL A 436 -16.93 -19.41 -4.54
C VAL A 436 -18.03 -18.34 -4.46
N GLU A 437 -19.17 -18.60 -5.10
CA GLU A 437 -20.32 -17.69 -5.13
C GLU A 437 -21.38 -18.11 -4.11
N ASN A 438 -22.04 -17.13 -3.49
CA ASN A 438 -23.14 -17.30 -2.54
C ASN A 438 -22.79 -18.09 -1.27
N GLY A 439 -21.55 -17.98 -0.76
CA GLY A 439 -21.20 -18.60 0.51
C GLY A 439 -19.71 -18.64 0.83
N PRO A 440 -19.35 -19.32 1.93
CA PRO A 440 -17.98 -19.40 2.40
C PRO A 440 -17.18 -20.54 1.77
N PHE A 441 -15.86 -20.47 1.92
CA PHE A 441 -14.92 -21.55 1.65
C PHE A 441 -14.16 -21.89 2.93
N ILE A 442 -14.40 -23.09 3.47
CA ILE A 442 -13.87 -23.48 4.78
C ILE A 442 -13.05 -24.76 4.61
N VAL A 443 -11.83 -24.77 5.16
CA VAL A 443 -10.99 -25.96 5.31
C VAL A 443 -10.62 -26.09 6.77
N GLU A 444 -10.95 -27.23 7.37
CA GLU A 444 -10.72 -27.53 8.79
C GLU A 444 -10.05 -28.90 8.97
N ALA A 445 -9.38 -29.09 10.10
CA ALA A 445 -8.83 -30.37 10.51
C ALA A 445 -9.32 -30.75 11.92
N ASP A 446 -10.16 -31.78 12.00
CA ASP A 446 -10.66 -32.28 13.29
C ASP A 446 -9.57 -33.00 14.11
N ASP A 447 -8.57 -33.56 13.42
CA ASP A 447 -7.47 -34.32 14.01
C ASP A 447 -6.13 -33.63 13.68
N TYR A 448 -5.30 -33.44 14.71
CA TYR A 448 -4.00 -32.78 14.59
C TYR A 448 -3.03 -33.55 13.68
N ASN A 449 -3.20 -34.88 13.53
CA ASN A 449 -2.39 -35.66 12.59
C ASN A 449 -2.83 -35.48 11.13
N LEU A 450 -3.93 -34.76 10.89
CA LEU A 450 -4.56 -34.60 9.57
C LEU A 450 -4.64 -33.15 9.12
N VAL A 451 -3.81 -32.29 9.70
CA VAL A 451 -3.66 -30.92 9.25
C VAL A 451 -3.20 -30.90 7.78
N PRO A 452 -3.98 -30.30 6.86
CA PRO A 452 -3.67 -30.37 5.44
C PRO A 452 -2.66 -29.31 5.02
N THR A 453 -1.80 -29.65 4.06
CA THR A 453 -1.11 -28.66 3.22
C THR A 453 -2.05 -28.18 2.10
N ILE A 454 -2.42 -26.91 2.15
CA ILE A 454 -3.24 -26.20 1.17
C ILE A 454 -2.31 -25.47 0.19
N SER A 455 -2.25 -25.95 -1.05
CA SER A 455 -1.41 -25.38 -2.12
C SER A 455 -2.21 -24.49 -3.06
N PHE A 456 -1.72 -23.27 -3.28
CA PHE A 456 -2.23 -22.33 -4.29
C PHE A 456 -1.45 -22.51 -5.61
N GLY A 457 -2.15 -22.95 -6.65
CA GLY A 457 -1.53 -23.28 -7.94
C GLY A 457 -1.12 -24.75 -8.05
N GLY A 458 -1.17 -25.29 -9.27
CA GLY A 458 -0.90 -26.71 -9.53
C GLY A 458 0.59 -27.05 -9.57
N GLU A 459 1.43 -26.05 -9.86
CA GLU A 459 2.89 -26.19 -10.01
C GLU A 459 3.64 -25.18 -9.12
N GLU A 460 4.86 -25.52 -8.74
CA GLU A 460 5.72 -24.69 -7.90
C GLU A 460 6.06 -23.37 -8.61
N GLY A 461 5.78 -22.24 -7.98
CA GLY A 461 6.02 -20.90 -8.53
C GLY A 461 4.83 -20.28 -9.27
N GLU A 462 3.69 -20.98 -9.41
CA GLU A 462 2.48 -20.34 -9.91
C GLU A 462 1.81 -19.47 -8.82
N LYS A 463 1.24 -18.33 -9.24
CA LYS A 463 0.35 -17.51 -8.41
C LYS A 463 -1.07 -18.07 -8.50
N GLY A 464 -1.58 -18.56 -7.38
CA GLY A 464 -2.97 -18.98 -7.23
C GLY A 464 -3.90 -17.81 -6.84
N TYR A 465 -5.19 -18.05 -6.97
CA TYR A 465 -6.21 -17.05 -6.66
C TYR A 465 -7.44 -17.78 -6.11
N LEU A 466 -7.88 -17.40 -4.91
CA LEU A 466 -9.11 -17.87 -4.30
C LEU A 466 -9.96 -16.66 -3.90
N SER A 467 -11.15 -16.59 -4.45
CA SER A 467 -12.14 -15.57 -4.11
C SER A 467 -13.42 -16.22 -3.63
N ALA A 468 -13.97 -15.73 -2.51
CA ALA A 468 -15.25 -16.16 -1.97
C ALA A 468 -16.13 -14.93 -1.72
N GLU A 469 -17.44 -15.08 -1.95
CA GLU A 469 -18.41 -14.05 -1.57
C GLU A 469 -18.47 -13.91 -0.04
N GLY A 470 -18.59 -15.05 0.67
CA GLY A 470 -18.54 -15.10 2.13
C GLY A 470 -17.13 -15.27 2.70
N ASP A 471 -17.06 -15.85 3.89
CA ASP A 471 -15.80 -16.04 4.62
C ASP A 471 -14.87 -17.04 3.92
N ILE A 472 -13.56 -16.81 4.06
CA ILE A 472 -12.54 -17.80 3.75
C ILE A 472 -11.91 -18.22 5.08
N SER A 473 -12.04 -19.49 5.46
CA SER A 473 -11.40 -20.03 6.66
C SER A 473 -10.49 -21.19 6.27
N LEU A 474 -9.20 -21.09 6.58
CA LEU A 474 -8.19 -22.09 6.21
C LEU A 474 -7.43 -22.53 7.46
N GLU A 475 -7.61 -23.79 7.84
CA GLU A 475 -6.79 -24.48 8.83
C GLU A 475 -5.84 -25.45 8.14
N GLY A 476 -4.54 -25.26 8.31
CA GLY A 476 -3.56 -26.02 7.55
C GLY A 476 -2.18 -25.38 7.42
N TYR A 477 -1.37 -25.99 6.56
CA TYR A 477 -0.14 -25.43 6.01
C TYR A 477 -0.45 -24.74 4.70
N ILE A 478 -0.18 -23.45 4.55
CA ILE A 478 -0.36 -22.76 3.27
C ILE A 478 0.93 -22.80 2.46
N LYS A 479 0.87 -23.27 1.21
CA LYS A 479 2.01 -23.29 0.28
C LYS A 479 1.64 -22.61 -1.05
N GLY A 480 2.60 -21.88 -1.61
CA GLY A 480 2.44 -21.19 -2.90
C GLY A 480 2.17 -19.71 -2.75
N SER A 481 2.22 -18.99 -3.87
CA SER A 481 1.98 -17.54 -3.95
C SER A 481 0.57 -17.28 -4.47
N GLY A 482 -0.04 -16.13 -4.16
CA GLY A 482 -1.38 -15.85 -4.66
C GLY A 482 -2.14 -14.72 -3.97
N LYS A 483 -3.47 -14.78 -4.14
CA LYS A 483 -4.42 -13.83 -3.57
C LYS A 483 -5.57 -14.59 -2.90
N LEU A 484 -5.92 -14.16 -1.69
CA LEU A 484 -7.14 -14.52 -0.97
C LEU A 484 -8.06 -13.31 -0.95
N VAL A 485 -9.29 -13.46 -1.44
CA VAL A 485 -10.25 -12.35 -1.55
C VAL A 485 -11.60 -12.79 -0.98
N SER A 486 -11.95 -12.33 0.20
CA SER A 486 -13.33 -12.41 0.71
C SER A 486 -14.07 -11.10 0.39
N ARG A 487 -15.07 -11.18 -0.50
CA ARG A 487 -15.74 -9.98 -1.06
C ARG A 487 -16.71 -9.33 -0.10
N GLU A 488 -17.37 -10.12 0.74
CA GLU A 488 -18.36 -9.66 1.71
C GLU A 488 -18.10 -10.15 3.13
N GLY A 489 -17.12 -11.03 3.33
CA GLY A 489 -16.82 -11.63 4.63
C GLY A 489 -15.41 -11.36 5.14
N SER A 490 -14.97 -12.27 6.01
CA SER A 490 -13.70 -12.28 6.71
C SER A 490 -12.75 -13.35 6.17
N VAL A 491 -11.46 -13.20 6.45
CA VAL A 491 -10.44 -14.23 6.19
C VAL A 491 -9.86 -14.72 7.52
N TYR A 492 -10.01 -16.01 7.80
CA TYR A 492 -9.49 -16.69 8.98
C TYR A 492 -8.38 -17.65 8.55
N LEU A 493 -7.17 -17.44 9.08
CA LEU A 493 -6.02 -18.30 8.83
C LEU A 493 -5.59 -18.94 10.15
N HIS A 494 -5.91 -20.23 10.31
CA HIS A 494 -5.61 -21.07 11.47
C HIS A 494 -4.39 -21.95 11.16
N LEU A 495 -3.22 -21.33 11.16
CA LEU A 495 -2.04 -21.92 10.53
C LEU A 495 -1.22 -22.72 11.55
N ASN A 496 -1.10 -24.03 11.34
CA ASN A 496 -0.19 -24.90 12.10
C ASN A 496 1.26 -24.60 11.75
N ASP A 497 1.50 -24.43 10.46
CA ASP A 497 2.69 -23.80 9.92
C ASP A 497 2.34 -23.01 8.67
N VAL A 498 3.19 -22.08 8.29
CA VAL A 498 3.30 -21.72 6.89
C VAL A 498 4.74 -22.03 6.59
N ASP A 499 5.01 -23.16 5.95
CA ASP A 499 6.34 -23.44 5.43
C ASP A 499 6.56 -22.53 4.20
N VAL A 500 6.74 -21.24 4.51
CA VAL A 500 7.29 -20.21 3.63
C VAL A 500 8.82 -20.33 3.61
N GLU A 501 9.39 -21.17 4.49
CA GLU A 501 10.78 -21.10 4.90
C GLU A 501 11.79 -21.57 3.85
N SER A 502 11.37 -22.13 2.72
CA SER A 502 12.34 -22.56 1.68
C SER A 502 12.27 -21.78 0.38
N ASP A 503 11.22 -21.01 0.11
CA ASP A 503 11.14 -20.27 -1.14
C ASP A 503 10.90 -18.78 -0.90
N ARG A 504 11.95 -17.99 -1.15
CA ARG A 504 11.94 -16.51 -1.19
C ARG A 504 11.01 -15.95 -2.29
N ARG A 505 10.00 -16.70 -2.71
CA ARG A 505 9.09 -16.46 -3.84
C ARG A 505 7.60 -16.52 -3.45
N ILE A 506 7.26 -16.79 -2.19
CA ILE A 506 5.85 -16.83 -1.77
C ILE A 506 5.40 -15.40 -1.44
N GLU A 507 4.56 -14.88 -2.34
CA GLU A 507 3.89 -13.60 -2.21
C GLU A 507 2.39 -13.88 -2.03
N LEU A 508 1.81 -13.54 -0.88
CA LEU A 508 0.39 -13.77 -0.58
C LEU A 508 -0.26 -12.43 -0.22
N ALA A 509 -1.22 -12.00 -1.03
CA ALA A 509 -2.11 -10.90 -0.69
C ALA A 509 -3.42 -11.42 -0.10
N VAL A 510 -3.85 -10.81 1.00
CA VAL A 510 -5.09 -11.13 1.69
C VAL A 510 -5.97 -9.91 1.69
N PHE A 511 -7.20 -10.06 1.20
CA PHE A 511 -8.24 -9.05 1.27
C PHE A 511 -9.48 -9.63 1.92
N ALA A 512 -9.98 -8.93 2.92
CA ALA A 512 -11.28 -9.18 3.52
C ALA A 512 -12.08 -7.88 3.57
N LYS A 513 -13.37 -7.96 3.23
CA LYS A 513 -14.30 -6.84 3.42
C LYS A 513 -14.52 -6.53 4.88
N ASP A 514 -14.50 -7.55 5.73
CA ASP A 514 -14.59 -7.45 7.18
C ASP A 514 -13.22 -7.66 7.84
N ASP A 515 -13.02 -8.75 8.55
CA ASP A 515 -11.85 -8.98 9.40
C ASP A 515 -10.82 -9.90 8.72
N VAL A 516 -9.54 -9.70 9.04
CA VAL A 516 -8.47 -10.68 8.76
C VAL A 516 -7.91 -11.15 10.09
N ILE A 517 -8.07 -12.44 10.37
CA ILE A 517 -7.64 -13.05 11.63
C ILE A 517 -6.64 -14.16 11.31
N ILE A 518 -5.43 -14.01 11.83
CA ILE A 518 -4.37 -15.01 11.78
C ILE A 518 -4.18 -15.49 13.21
N ALA A 519 -4.58 -16.73 13.46
CA ALA A 519 -4.59 -17.31 14.79
C ALA A 519 -3.92 -18.69 14.77
N PRO A 520 -3.55 -19.23 15.94
CA PRO A 520 -3.13 -20.62 16.03
C PRO A 520 -4.25 -21.55 15.53
N PRO A 521 -3.90 -22.79 15.14
CA PRO A 521 -4.88 -23.82 14.84
C PRO A 521 -5.83 -24.03 16.03
N SER A 522 -7.05 -24.48 15.73
CA SER A 522 -8.09 -24.67 16.75
C SER A 522 -7.80 -25.88 17.64
N ASN A 523 -6.96 -26.80 17.16
CA ASN A 523 -6.64 -28.06 17.81
C ASN A 523 -5.36 -27.95 18.66
N ASP A 524 -5.52 -27.89 19.99
CA ASP A 524 -4.45 -27.82 20.98
C ASP A 524 -3.53 -29.07 21.03
N GLN A 525 -3.75 -30.11 20.20
CA GLN A 525 -3.00 -31.39 20.29
C GLN A 525 -1.80 -31.53 19.34
N ALA A 526 -1.54 -30.60 18.42
CA ALA A 526 -0.42 -30.66 17.46
C ALA A 526 0.98 -30.49 18.10
N GLU A 527 1.08 -30.53 19.42
CA GLU A 527 2.15 -29.95 20.23
C GLU A 527 3.38 -30.84 20.47
N ASN A 528 3.31 -32.16 20.24
CA ASN A 528 4.28 -33.08 20.87
C ASN A 528 5.51 -33.49 20.05
N GLU A 529 5.67 -33.09 18.78
CA GLU A 529 6.75 -33.63 17.93
C GLU A 529 7.82 -32.60 17.49
N PHE A 530 7.70 -31.29 17.77
CA PHE A 530 8.59 -30.27 17.18
C PHE A 530 9.37 -29.36 18.15
N ASP A 531 9.61 -29.79 19.40
CA ASP A 531 10.33 -29.04 20.45
C ASP A 531 11.81 -28.64 20.13
N GLN A 532 12.36 -28.95 18.94
CA GLN A 532 13.79 -28.74 18.64
C GLN A 532 14.13 -27.97 17.35
N VAL A 533 13.14 -27.50 16.60
CA VAL A 533 13.41 -26.70 15.38
C VAL A 533 13.22 -25.22 15.75
N GLY A 534 14.22 -24.38 15.47
CA GLY A 534 14.25 -22.98 15.90
C GLY A 534 12.99 -22.17 15.56
N ALA A 535 12.81 -21.03 16.23
CA ALA A 535 11.63 -20.15 16.08
C ALA A 535 11.20 -20.02 14.61
N ARG A 536 10.06 -20.62 14.26
CA ARG A 536 9.49 -20.56 12.90
C ARG A 536 8.89 -19.18 12.69
N GLU A 537 9.21 -18.54 11.56
CA GLU A 537 8.66 -17.22 11.23
C GLU A 537 7.38 -17.38 10.38
N PHE A 538 6.27 -16.74 10.77
CA PHE A 538 5.15 -16.51 9.87
C PHE A 538 5.50 -15.37 8.92
N TYR A 539 5.89 -15.72 7.69
CA TYR A 539 6.34 -14.74 6.71
C TYR A 539 5.28 -14.44 5.64
N PHE A 540 4.89 -13.17 5.51
CA PHE A 540 3.96 -12.68 4.50
C PHE A 540 4.67 -11.65 3.62
N ARG A 541 4.62 -11.83 2.30
CA ARG A 541 5.00 -10.79 1.34
C ARG A 541 3.78 -10.32 0.56
N GLY A 542 3.45 -9.04 0.65
CA GLY A 542 2.31 -8.47 -0.06
C GLY A 542 1.44 -7.57 0.80
N LEU A 543 0.16 -7.57 0.51
CA LEU A 543 -0.83 -6.73 1.16
C LEU A 543 -1.72 -7.59 2.08
N VAL A 544 -1.90 -7.16 3.32
CA VAL A 544 -2.99 -7.63 4.17
C VAL A 544 -3.97 -6.47 4.36
N TYR A 545 -5.15 -6.58 3.76
CA TYR A 545 -6.20 -5.58 3.86
C TYR A 545 -7.42 -6.15 4.57
N ALA A 546 -7.72 -5.59 5.74
CA ALA A 546 -8.96 -5.80 6.47
C ALA A 546 -9.83 -4.55 6.35
N GLY A 547 -11.07 -4.70 5.88
CA GLY A 547 -12.02 -3.59 5.87
C GLY A 547 -12.42 -3.15 7.27
N ARG A 548 -12.30 -4.03 8.27
CA ARG A 548 -12.52 -3.80 9.70
C ARG A 548 -11.24 -4.04 10.49
N ASN A 549 -11.06 -5.21 11.12
CA ASN A 549 -9.94 -5.47 12.02
C ASN A 549 -8.93 -6.43 11.42
N PHE A 550 -7.65 -6.19 11.69
CA PHE A 550 -6.60 -7.18 11.54
C PHE A 550 -6.20 -7.70 12.92
N GLU A 551 -6.21 -9.01 13.09
CA GLU A 551 -5.78 -9.66 14.32
C GLU A 551 -4.74 -10.74 14.02
N PHE A 552 -3.58 -10.62 14.65
CA PHE A 552 -2.58 -11.66 14.69
C PHE A 552 -2.42 -12.12 16.14
N LYS A 553 -2.65 -13.40 16.40
CA LYS A 553 -2.53 -14.00 17.73
C LYS A 553 -1.57 -15.17 17.69
N THR A 554 -0.66 -15.22 18.65
CA THR A 554 0.06 -16.44 19.00
C THR A 554 -0.19 -16.81 20.45
N ASN A 555 -0.04 -18.08 20.80
CA ASN A 555 -0.12 -18.54 22.19
C ASN A 555 1.28 -19.01 22.64
N SER A 556 1.45 -19.33 23.93
CA SER A 556 2.75 -19.72 24.52
C SER A 556 3.35 -21.01 23.97
N ARG A 557 2.62 -21.69 23.10
CA ARG A 557 2.97 -23.01 22.57
C ARG A 557 3.33 -22.90 21.08
N PHE A 558 2.72 -21.95 20.37
CA PHE A 558 3.10 -21.53 19.02
C PHE A 558 3.98 -20.27 19.09
N ASN A 559 5.22 -20.47 19.53
CA ASN A 559 6.25 -19.44 19.51
C ASN A 559 6.66 -19.17 18.06
N ARG A 560 6.04 -18.14 17.47
CA ARG A 560 6.28 -17.72 16.10
C ARG A 560 6.44 -16.24 16.02
N ARG A 561 7.38 -15.81 15.20
CA ARG A 561 7.58 -14.41 14.85
C ARG A 561 6.67 -14.05 13.68
N LEU A 562 5.95 -12.93 13.76
CA LEU A 562 5.28 -12.37 12.58
C LEU A 562 6.30 -11.60 11.75
N SER A 563 6.41 -11.87 10.46
CA SER A 563 7.26 -11.14 9.53
C SER A 563 6.42 -10.76 8.30
N VAL A 564 6.15 -9.47 8.09
CA VAL A 564 5.40 -8.97 6.92
C VAL A 564 6.30 -8.05 6.12
N GLU A 565 6.36 -8.26 4.81
CA GLU A 565 7.01 -7.36 3.86
C GLU A 565 5.97 -6.84 2.84
N GLY A 566 5.64 -5.56 2.93
CA GLY A 566 4.53 -4.93 2.22
C GLY A 566 3.74 -4.01 3.16
N ALA A 567 2.42 -4.19 3.27
CA ALA A 567 1.59 -3.37 4.18
C ALA A 567 0.47 -4.17 4.83
N VAL A 568 0.14 -3.81 6.08
CA VAL A 568 -1.05 -4.29 6.80
C VAL A 568 -1.96 -3.11 7.08
N VAL A 569 -3.23 -3.25 6.68
CA VAL A 569 -4.19 -2.16 6.65
C VAL A 569 -5.50 -2.61 7.30
N ALA A 570 -6.00 -1.82 8.24
CA ALA A 570 -7.32 -1.95 8.86
C ALA A 570 -8.13 -0.68 8.60
N ARG A 571 -9.04 -0.71 7.62
CA ARG A 571 -9.68 0.52 7.13
C ARG A 571 -10.70 1.10 8.10
N ASN A 572 -11.52 0.30 8.77
CA ASN A 572 -12.55 0.77 9.69
C ASN A 572 -12.52 -0.01 11.01
N GLY A 573 -11.32 -0.31 11.48
CA GLY A 573 -11.13 -1.07 12.71
C GLY A 573 -9.67 -1.08 13.13
N ASN A 574 -9.34 -2.01 14.02
CA ASN A 574 -8.08 -2.02 14.75
C ASN A 574 -7.08 -3.00 14.14
N ILE A 575 -5.80 -2.73 14.37
CA ILE A 575 -4.71 -3.69 14.17
C ILE A 575 -4.31 -4.20 15.56
N HIS A 576 -4.51 -5.48 15.82
CA HIS A 576 -4.05 -6.15 17.05
C HIS A 576 -3.01 -7.21 16.70
N ILE A 577 -1.81 -7.09 17.25
CA ILE A 577 -0.71 -8.04 17.05
C ILE A 577 -0.24 -8.52 18.41
N GLU A 578 -0.49 -9.79 18.71
CA GLU A 578 0.04 -10.47 19.88
C GLU A 578 1.02 -11.55 19.42
N SER A 579 2.31 -11.34 19.71
CA SER A 579 3.39 -12.24 19.33
C SER A 579 4.20 -12.67 20.56
N GLN A 580 4.77 -13.88 20.49
CA GLN A 580 5.69 -14.41 21.50
C GLN A 580 7.12 -13.99 21.15
N ASP A 581 7.56 -14.36 19.94
CA ASP A 581 8.94 -14.27 19.46
C ASP A 581 9.22 -12.99 18.66
N GLY A 582 8.28 -12.05 18.67
CA GLY A 582 8.45 -10.74 18.05
C GLY A 582 7.77 -10.57 16.70
N VAL A 583 8.03 -9.41 16.10
CA VAL A 583 7.36 -8.88 14.93
C VAL A 583 8.42 -8.20 14.03
N ARG A 584 8.35 -8.40 12.73
CA ARG A 584 9.16 -7.69 11.73
C ARG A 584 8.23 -7.21 10.64
N LEU A 585 8.21 -5.92 10.40
CA LEU A 585 7.33 -5.30 9.42
C LEU A 585 8.19 -4.44 8.51
N THR A 586 8.27 -4.79 7.24
CA THR A 586 9.07 -4.09 6.24
C THR A 586 8.14 -3.49 5.21
N TYR A 587 8.04 -2.17 5.14
CA TYR A 587 7.30 -1.55 4.04
C TYR A 587 8.03 -1.77 2.73
N ASN A 588 7.34 -2.35 1.76
CA ASN A 588 7.87 -2.56 0.43
C ASN A 588 6.79 -2.23 -0.62
N PRO A 589 6.86 -1.04 -1.27
CA PRO A 589 5.84 -0.59 -2.20
C PRO A 589 5.81 -1.42 -3.49
N ASP A 590 6.91 -2.08 -3.85
CA ASP A 590 6.98 -2.85 -5.09
C ASP A 590 6.04 -4.07 -5.02
N PHE A 591 5.92 -4.72 -3.86
CA PHE A 591 4.93 -5.78 -3.67
C PHE A 591 3.49 -5.25 -3.72
N LEU A 592 3.24 -4.05 -3.20
CA LEU A 592 1.89 -3.45 -3.25
C LEU A 592 1.48 -3.16 -4.70
N ASP A 593 2.41 -2.63 -5.49
CA ASP A 593 2.19 -2.34 -6.91
C ASP A 593 1.99 -3.63 -7.74
N ASP A 594 2.64 -4.75 -7.38
CA ASP A 594 2.50 -6.04 -8.07
C ASP A 594 1.13 -6.71 -7.83
N PHE A 595 0.50 -6.44 -6.68
CA PHE A 595 -0.78 -7.06 -6.31
C PHE A 595 -1.99 -6.25 -6.73
N LEU A 596 -1.88 -4.93 -6.71
CA LEU A 596 -2.93 -4.04 -7.17
C LEU A 596 -2.99 -4.04 -8.68
N GLU A 597 -4.21 -3.96 -9.22
CA GLU A 597 -4.35 -3.84 -10.67
C GLU A 597 -3.75 -2.53 -11.18
N LYS A 598 -3.14 -2.58 -12.37
CA LYS A 598 -2.81 -1.35 -13.12
C LYS A 598 -4.01 -0.41 -13.20
N SER A 599 -5.22 -0.94 -13.37
CA SER A 599 -6.45 -0.15 -13.44
C SER A 599 -6.83 0.51 -12.10
N ALA A 600 -6.60 -0.15 -10.96
CA ALA A 600 -6.82 0.42 -9.64
C ALA A 600 -5.76 1.48 -9.32
N LEU A 601 -4.52 1.16 -9.68
CA LEU A 601 -3.38 2.06 -9.66
C LEU A 601 -3.54 3.26 -10.60
N GLU A 602 -4.31 3.16 -11.68
CA GLU A 602 -4.67 4.23 -12.65
C GLU A 602 -5.88 5.06 -12.20
N ARG A 603 -6.88 4.43 -11.59
CA ARG A 603 -8.11 5.11 -11.15
C ARG A 603 -7.95 5.97 -9.89
N LYS A 604 -6.92 5.71 -9.07
CA LYS A 604 -6.71 6.36 -7.76
C LYS A 604 -5.32 6.99 -7.64
N VAL A 605 -4.76 7.47 -8.75
CA VAL A 605 -3.41 8.09 -8.78
C VAL A 605 -3.44 9.44 -8.08
N GLN A 606 -2.60 9.58 -7.07
CA GLN A 606 -2.17 10.87 -6.56
C GLN A 606 -0.69 11.05 -6.88
N VAL A 607 -0.29 12.30 -7.10
CA VAL A 607 1.11 12.67 -7.19
C VAL A 607 1.43 13.48 -5.95
N GLU A 608 2.47 13.10 -5.22
CA GLU A 608 2.93 13.82 -4.04
C GLU A 608 4.15 14.69 -4.40
N GLU A 609 4.22 15.85 -3.76
CA GLU A 609 5.40 16.70 -3.81
C GLU A 609 6.41 16.19 -2.77
N LEU A 610 7.58 15.74 -3.23
CA LEU A 610 8.66 15.29 -2.36
C LEU A 610 9.48 16.46 -1.81
N SER A 611 9.66 17.50 -2.63
CA SER A 611 10.47 18.66 -2.27
C SER A 611 10.11 19.88 -3.10
N TRP A 612 10.19 21.05 -2.45
CA TRP A 612 10.26 22.36 -3.07
C TRP A 612 11.57 23.02 -2.66
N ARG A 613 12.41 23.35 -3.64
CA ARG A 613 13.69 24.01 -3.38
C ARG A 613 13.84 25.29 -4.19
N PRO A 614 13.94 26.47 -3.56
CA PRO A 614 14.41 27.66 -4.25
C PRO A 614 15.87 27.47 -4.66
N ILE A 615 16.20 27.82 -5.91
CA ILE A 615 17.55 27.68 -6.49
C ILE A 615 18.30 29.00 -6.41
#